data_AF-A0A957K572-F1
#
_entry.id   AF-A0A957K572-F1
#
_cell.length_a   1.000
_cell.length_b   1.000
_cell.length_c   1.000
_cell.angle_alpha   90.00
_cell.angle_beta   90.00
_cell.angle_gamma   90.00
#
_symmetry.space_group_name_H-M   'P 1'
#
loop_
_entity.id
_entity.type
_entity.pdbx_description
1 polymer ?
#
loop_
_entity_poly.entity_id
_entity_poly.type
_entity_poly.pdbx_seq_one_letter_code
_entity_poly.pdbx_strand_id
1 'polypeptide(L)'
;LVHADLTLNNCLLHQGQLNVIDFADARYASHYYDIAVPLTDLTDYWQPDQQVLQRLQDAFYDGYSRIRPLGSRYESAVKTFMVARAFDVVEWIHLDWPSPTHFAFGPELLASAIQRIRAYM
;
A
#
# COMPACT_ATOMS: atom_id res chain seq x y z
N LEU A 1 -7.51 10.62 -10.94
CA LEU A 1 -7.50 9.18 -11.21
C LEU A 1 -6.24 8.61 -10.58
N VAL A 2 -6.36 7.49 -9.86
CA VAL A 2 -5.28 6.77 -9.17
C VAL A 2 -5.37 5.29 -9.55
N HIS A 3 -4.29 4.53 -9.38
CA HIS A 3 -4.26 3.08 -9.61
C HIS A 3 -5.07 2.33 -8.54
N ALA A 4 -5.00 2.78 -7.30
CA ALA A 4 -5.62 2.22 -6.10
C ALA A 4 -5.23 0.78 -5.71
N ASP A 5 -4.51 0.06 -6.56
CA ASP A 5 -3.86 -1.21 -6.19
C ASP A 5 -2.37 -1.26 -6.59
N LEU A 6 -1.63 -0.17 -6.35
CA LEU A 6 -0.20 -0.07 -6.71
C LEU A 6 0.70 -0.88 -5.76
N THR A 7 0.46 -2.18 -5.67
CA THR A 7 1.29 -3.12 -4.89
C THR A 7 2.60 -3.41 -5.63
N LEU A 8 3.60 -3.94 -4.91
CA LEU A 8 4.87 -4.31 -5.55
C LEU A 8 4.70 -5.45 -6.57
N ASN A 9 3.69 -6.30 -6.39
CA ASN A 9 3.37 -7.38 -7.33
C ASN A 9 2.79 -6.86 -8.66
N ASN A 10 2.19 -5.67 -8.65
CA ASN A 10 1.66 -5.00 -9.85
C ASN A 10 2.70 -4.12 -10.57
N CYS A 11 3.98 -4.20 -10.14
CA CYS A 11 5.09 -3.45 -10.70
C CYS A 11 6.11 -4.40 -11.35
N LEU A 12 6.09 -4.50 -12.69
CA LEU A 12 6.95 -5.39 -13.46
C LEU A 12 8.20 -4.66 -13.96
N LEU A 13 9.38 -5.15 -13.58
CA LEU A 13 10.65 -4.67 -14.11
C LEU A 13 11.02 -5.43 -15.39
N HIS A 14 11.06 -4.74 -16.52
CA HIS A 14 11.46 -5.31 -17.80
C HIS A 14 12.47 -4.40 -18.49
N GLN A 15 13.65 -4.93 -18.82
CA GLN A 15 14.74 -4.19 -19.49
C GLN A 15 15.10 -2.85 -18.79
N GLY A 16 15.10 -2.85 -17.45
CA GLY A 16 15.40 -1.66 -16.65
C GLY A 16 14.28 -0.62 -16.58
N GLN A 17 13.09 -0.93 -17.11
CA GLN A 17 11.90 -0.08 -17.05
C GLN A 17 10.85 -0.70 -16.13
N LEU A 18 10.25 0.13 -15.29
CA LEU A 18 9.13 -0.25 -14.43
C LEU A 18 7.82 -0.12 -15.22
N ASN A 19 7.04 -1.19 -15.27
CA ASN A 19 5.75 -1.25 -15.95
C ASN A 19 4.68 -1.60 -14.93
N VAL A 20 3.61 -0.81 -14.86
CA VAL A 20 2.50 -1.02 -13.93
C VAL A 20 1.40 -1.79 -14.66
N ILE A 21 0.80 -2.77 -13.98
CA ILE A 21 -0.30 -3.61 -14.47
C ILE A 21 -1.47 -3.58 -13.49
N ASP A 22 -2.60 -4.18 -13.88
CA ASP A 22 -3.79 -4.40 -13.05
C ASP A 22 -4.55 -3.13 -12.61
N PHE A 23 -5.09 -2.42 -13.60
CA PHE A 23 -5.87 -1.19 -13.39
C PHE A 23 -7.35 -1.45 -13.03
N ALA A 24 -7.73 -2.65 -12.61
CA ALA A 24 -9.13 -2.99 -12.34
C ALA A 24 -9.76 -2.12 -11.23
N ASP A 25 -8.95 -1.72 -10.25
CA ASP A 25 -9.37 -0.89 -9.11
C ASP A 25 -9.20 0.62 -9.33
N ALA A 26 -8.76 1.03 -10.52
CA ALA A 26 -8.43 2.41 -10.80
C ALA A 26 -9.66 3.33 -10.61
N ARG A 27 -9.50 4.37 -9.80
CA ARG A 27 -10.61 5.22 -9.36
C ARG A 27 -10.22 6.66 -9.09
N TYR A 28 -11.21 7.53 -8.88
CA TYR A 28 -10.97 8.90 -8.45
C TYR A 28 -10.75 8.94 -6.93
N ALA A 29 -9.51 9.17 -6.52
CA ALA A 29 -9.15 9.39 -5.12
C ALA A 29 -7.96 10.36 -5.03
N SER A 30 -7.57 10.67 -3.78
CA SER A 30 -6.33 11.39 -3.51
C SER A 30 -5.13 10.58 -3.99
N HIS A 31 -4.15 11.23 -4.63
CA HIS A 31 -2.88 10.62 -4.99
C HIS A 31 -2.08 10.09 -3.78
N TYR A 32 -2.34 10.61 -2.56
CA TYR A 32 -1.75 10.04 -1.34
C TYR A 32 -2.23 8.61 -1.06
N TYR A 33 -3.38 8.20 -1.62
CA TYR A 33 -3.82 6.82 -1.58
C TYR A 33 -2.86 5.91 -2.36
N ASP A 34 -2.48 6.28 -3.59
CA ASP A 34 -1.49 5.53 -4.40
C ASP A 34 -0.09 5.51 -3.77
N ILE A 35 0.25 6.48 -2.93
CA ILE A 35 1.47 6.43 -2.11
C ILE A 35 1.29 5.42 -0.96
N ALA A 36 0.13 5.42 -0.31
CA ALA A 36 -0.13 4.57 0.84
C ALA A 36 -0.14 3.07 0.50
N VAL A 37 -0.59 2.67 -0.69
CA VAL A 37 -0.67 1.25 -1.09
C VAL A 37 0.71 0.54 -1.05
N PRO A 38 1.74 0.96 -1.80
CA PRO A 38 3.04 0.28 -1.78
C PRO A 38 3.73 0.38 -0.42
N LEU A 39 3.51 1.47 0.32
CA LEU A 39 4.05 1.60 1.68
C LEU A 39 3.37 0.65 2.67
N THR A 40 2.08 0.37 2.49
CA THR A 40 1.35 -0.62 3.28
C THR A 40 1.85 -2.03 2.95
N ASP A 41 2.07 -2.32 1.67
CA ASP A 41 2.64 -3.61 1.21
C ASP A 41 4.02 -3.86 1.83
N LEU A 42 4.88 -2.84 1.87
CA LEU A 42 6.18 -2.90 2.55
C LEU A 42 6.05 -3.17 4.06
N THR A 43 5.09 -2.55 4.75
CA THR A 43 4.96 -2.66 6.20
C THR A 43 4.21 -3.90 6.67
N ASP A 44 3.20 -4.37 5.91
CA ASP A 44 2.24 -5.37 6.39
C ASP A 44 2.41 -6.73 5.72
N TYR A 45 3.02 -6.76 4.54
CA TYR A 45 3.24 -8.00 3.78
C TYR A 45 4.72 -8.37 3.70
N TRP A 46 5.57 -7.48 3.18
CA TRP A 46 7.00 -7.77 3.01
C TRP A 46 7.80 -7.75 4.31
N GLN A 47 7.40 -6.90 5.26
CA GLN A 47 7.94 -6.82 6.63
C GLN A 47 9.49 -6.94 6.71
N PRO A 48 10.26 -6.10 5.96
CA PRO A 48 11.71 -6.12 6.08
C PRO A 48 12.15 -5.61 7.46
N ASP A 49 13.44 -5.78 7.80
CA ASP A 49 13.98 -5.18 9.01
C ASP A 49 13.80 -3.65 9.02
N GLN A 50 13.74 -3.06 10.21
CA GLN A 50 13.41 -1.64 10.39
C GLN A 50 14.37 -0.70 9.65
N GLN A 51 15.65 -1.05 9.51
CA GLN A 51 16.62 -0.22 8.80
C GLN A 51 16.41 -0.29 7.29
N VAL A 52 16.07 -1.46 6.75
CA VAL A 52 15.69 -1.62 5.34
C VAL A 52 14.36 -0.92 5.06
N LEU A 53 13.36 -1.09 5.92
CA LEU A 53 12.06 -0.44 5.78
C LEU A 53 12.20 1.08 5.66
N GLN A 54 12.95 1.70 6.58
CA GLN A 54 13.17 3.15 6.54
C GLN A 54 13.84 3.59 5.25
N ARG A 55 14.88 2.87 4.80
CA ARG A 55 15.57 3.18 3.52
C ARG A 55 14.64 3.07 2.32
N LEU A 56 13.76 2.08 2.29
CA LEU A 56 12.79 1.91 1.20
C LEU A 56 11.74 3.02 1.20
N GLN A 57 11.24 3.42 2.37
CA GLN A 57 10.32 4.54 2.51
C GLN A 57 10.96 5.85 2.07
N ASP A 58 12.18 6.14 2.52
CA ASP A 58 12.92 7.35 2.15
C ASP A 58 13.18 7.40 0.64
N ALA A 59 13.61 6.28 0.04
CA ALA A 59 13.84 6.18 -1.39
C ALA A 59 12.54 6.37 -2.20
N PHE A 60 11.41 5.84 -1.73
CA PHE A 60 10.12 6.05 -2.35
C PHE A 60 9.73 7.53 -2.33
N TYR A 61 9.81 8.19 -1.18
CA TYR A 61 9.45 9.61 -1.05
C TYR A 61 10.38 10.53 -1.84
N ASP A 62 11.69 10.27 -1.84
CA ASP A 62 12.66 11.00 -2.67
C ASP A 62 12.28 10.88 -4.16
N GLY A 63 12.09 9.65 -4.65
CA GLY A 63 11.65 9.40 -6.03
C GLY A 63 10.34 10.12 -6.39
N TYR A 64 9.33 10.03 -5.53
CA TYR A 64 8.03 10.66 -5.76
C TYR A 64 8.14 12.19 -5.80
N SER A 65 8.87 12.78 -4.85
CA SER A 65 8.99 14.23 -4.69
C SER A 65 9.70 14.93 -5.85
N ARG A 66 10.55 14.20 -6.59
CA ARG A 66 11.22 14.69 -7.82
C ARG A 66 10.24 14.98 -8.97
N ILE A 67 9.09 14.31 -9.00
CA ILE A 67 8.05 14.51 -10.03
C ILE A 67 6.92 15.38 -9.49
N ARG A 68 6.49 15.15 -8.24
CA ARG A 68 5.41 15.90 -7.62
C ARG A 68 5.78 16.34 -6.21
N PRO A 69 5.85 17.65 -5.93
CA PRO A 69 6.10 18.16 -4.59
C PRO A 69 5.12 17.63 -3.54
N LEU A 70 5.65 17.22 -2.40
CA LEU A 70 4.86 16.79 -1.24
C LEU A 70 4.56 18.00 -0.36
N GLY A 71 3.28 18.21 -0.01
CA GLY A 71 2.87 19.29 0.88
C GLY A 71 3.25 19.02 2.34
N SER A 72 3.24 20.05 3.19
CA SER A 72 3.72 19.98 4.59
C SER A 72 3.02 18.96 5.50
N ARG A 73 1.87 18.43 5.09
CA ARG A 73 1.10 17.42 5.83
C ARG A 73 1.12 16.04 5.19
N TYR A 74 1.97 15.79 4.19
CA TYR A 74 1.92 14.55 3.40
C TYR A 74 2.03 13.30 4.28
N GLU A 75 2.91 13.29 5.28
CA GLU A 75 3.08 12.12 6.15
C GLU A 75 1.79 11.75 6.88
N SER A 76 1.11 12.76 7.44
CA SER A 76 -0.19 12.54 8.09
C SER A 76 -1.26 12.05 7.11
N ALA A 77 -1.29 12.61 5.90
CA ALA A 77 -2.24 12.19 4.87
C ALA A 77 -1.98 10.74 4.44
N VAL A 78 -0.72 10.38 4.17
CA VAL A 78 -0.33 9.01 3.81
C VAL A 78 -0.68 8.05 4.93
N LYS A 79 -0.39 8.36 6.20
CA LYS A 79 -0.78 7.52 7.34
C LYS A 79 -2.29 7.31 7.41
N THR A 80 -3.10 8.35 7.20
CA THR A 80 -4.56 8.21 7.10
C THR A 80 -4.97 7.29 5.95
N PHE A 81 -4.35 7.41 4.78
CA PHE A 81 -4.67 6.55 3.64
C PHE A 81 -4.15 5.11 3.79
N MET A 82 -3.10 4.85 4.57
CA MET A 82 -2.69 3.48 4.92
C MET A 82 -3.76 2.81 5.79
N VAL A 83 -4.44 3.56 6.66
CA VAL A 83 -5.59 3.06 7.42
C VAL A 83 -6.78 2.81 6.51
N ALA A 84 -7.05 3.70 5.54
CA ALA A 84 -8.07 3.45 4.52
C ALA A 84 -7.76 2.17 3.73
N ARG A 85 -6.50 1.94 3.32
CA ARG A 85 -6.08 0.70 2.65
C ARG A 85 -6.28 -0.54 3.52
N ALA A 86 -6.10 -0.45 4.84
CA ALA A 86 -6.40 -1.56 5.73
C ALA A 86 -7.89 -1.95 5.70
N PHE A 87 -8.81 -0.99 5.56
CA PHE A 87 -10.22 -1.32 5.34
C PHE A 87 -10.44 -2.04 4.00
N ASP A 88 -9.82 -1.58 2.92
CA ASP A 88 -9.92 -2.24 1.61
C ASP A 88 -9.37 -3.68 1.66
N VAL A 89 -8.31 -3.94 2.42
CA VAL A 89 -7.78 -5.30 2.64
C VAL A 89 -8.78 -6.18 3.40
N VAL A 90 -9.44 -5.64 4.43
CA VAL A 90 -10.48 -6.36 5.18
C VAL A 90 -11.67 -6.67 4.26
N GLU A 91 -12.10 -5.69 3.46
CA GLU A 91 -13.18 -5.84 2.49
C GLU A 91 -12.86 -6.93 1.46
N TRP A 92 -11.68 -6.87 0.85
CA TRP A 92 -11.22 -7.85 -0.13
C TRP A 92 -11.22 -9.28 0.42
N ILE A 93 -10.64 -9.49 1.61
CA ILE A 93 -10.62 -10.81 2.25
C ILE A 93 -12.02 -11.27 2.64
N HIS A 94 -12.91 -10.35 3.01
CA HIS A 94 -14.26 -10.70 3.48
C HIS A 94 -15.24 -10.98 2.34
N LEU A 95 -15.15 -10.23 1.25
CA LEU A 95 -16.12 -10.27 0.16
C LEU A 95 -15.69 -11.18 -0.99
N ASP A 96 -14.40 -11.21 -1.31
CA ASP A 96 -13.92 -11.89 -2.52
C ASP A 96 -13.37 -13.29 -2.25
N TRP A 97 -13.09 -13.61 -0.98
CA TRP A 97 -12.53 -14.91 -0.61
C TRP A 97 -13.58 -15.80 0.07
N PRO A 98 -13.57 -17.13 -0.18
CA PRO A 98 -14.45 -18.07 0.51
C PRO A 98 -14.22 -18.14 2.02
N SER A 99 -13.01 -17.82 2.48
CA SER A 99 -12.65 -17.70 3.89
C SER A 99 -11.34 -16.91 4.05
N PRO A 100 -11.02 -16.38 5.25
CA PRO A 100 -9.74 -15.72 5.51
C PRO A 100 -8.49 -16.61 5.32
N THR A 101 -8.67 -17.92 5.14
CA THR A 101 -7.59 -18.88 4.92
C THR A 101 -7.50 -19.32 3.45
N HIS A 102 -8.23 -18.67 2.53
CA HIS A 102 -8.19 -19.00 1.11
C HIS A 102 -6.75 -18.96 0.56
N PHE A 103 -5.97 -17.97 0.98
CA PHE A 103 -4.53 -17.91 0.79
C PHE A 103 -3.77 -18.01 2.13
N ALA A 104 -2.57 -18.58 2.09
CA ALA A 104 -1.76 -18.83 3.28
C ALA A 104 -1.41 -17.54 4.06
N PHE A 105 -1.22 -16.43 3.35
CA PHE A 105 -0.91 -15.12 3.96
C PHE A 105 -2.15 -14.40 4.52
N GLY A 106 -3.35 -14.90 4.23
CA GLY A 106 -4.62 -14.25 4.58
C GLY A 106 -4.79 -13.88 6.05
N PRO A 107 -4.58 -14.83 7.00
CA PRO A 107 -4.78 -14.54 8.41
C PRO A 107 -3.83 -13.47 8.95
N GLU A 108 -2.57 -13.48 8.53
CA GLU A 108 -1.57 -12.50 8.95
C GLU A 108 -1.85 -11.12 8.35
N LEU A 109 -2.17 -11.07 7.06
CA LEU A 109 -2.55 -9.83 6.39
C LEU A 109 -3.79 -9.19 7.03
N LEU A 110 -4.81 -10.00 7.35
CA LEU A 110 -6.02 -9.54 8.04
C LEU A 110 -5.70 -9.03 9.46
N ALA A 111 -4.83 -9.72 10.19
CA ALA A 111 -4.40 -9.30 11.52
C ALA A 111 -3.66 -7.95 11.49
N SER A 112 -2.74 -7.76 10.54
CA SER A 112 -2.01 -6.51 10.34
C SER A 112 -2.96 -5.36 9.98
N ALA A 113 -3.93 -5.58 9.09
CA ALA A 113 -4.93 -4.59 8.74
C ALA A 113 -5.77 -4.17 9.97
N ILE A 114 -6.27 -5.14 10.76
CA ILE A 114 -7.03 -4.86 11.98
C ILE A 114 -6.18 -4.11 13.01
N GLN A 115 -4.92 -4.49 13.19
CA GLN A 115 -4.00 -3.80 14.10
C GLN A 115 -3.79 -2.35 13.69
N ARG A 116 -3.60 -2.08 12.39
CA ARG A 116 -3.44 -0.73 11.85
C ARG A 116 -4.67 0.14 12.08
N ILE A 117 -5.86 -0.41 11.83
CA ILE A 117 -7.14 0.27 12.08
C ILE A 117 -7.27 0.62 13.58
N ARG A 118 -6.96 -0.33 14.47
CA ARG A 118 -7.02 -0.10 15.93
C ARG A 118 -6.01 0.93 16.42
N ALA A 119 -4.80 0.93 15.89
CA ALA A 119 -3.75 1.86 16.31
C ALA A 119 -4.02 3.33 15.91
N TYR A 120 -4.98 3.56 15.01
CA TYR A 120 -5.36 4.90 14.56
C TYR A 120 -6.55 5.51 15.33
N MET A 121 -7.33 4.69 16.04
CA MET A 121 -8.47 5.13 16.88
C MET A 121 -8.02 5.45 18.30
#